data_AF-A0A970BA32-F1
#
_entry.id   AF-A0A970BA32-F1
#
_cell.length_a   1.000
_cell.length_b   1.000
_cell.length_c   1.000
_cell.angle_alpha   90.00
_cell.angle_beta   90.00
_cell.angle_gamma   90.00
#
_symmetry.space_group_name_H-M   'P 1'
#
loop_
_entity.id
_entity.type
_entity.pdbx_description
1 polymer ?
#
loop_
_entity_poly.entity_id
_entity_poly.type
_entity_poly.pdbx_seq_one_letter_code
_entity_poly.pdbx_strand_id
1 'polypeptide(L)'
;MNERLIKQWAISEKLLSEAALQVKDSEAFTECMEFLSHNELGLALETLGAEGEHHQVNAEYWHLLKKAAEVMGLKEEVKEFRRKRLLAHTSAVQQGIQADGPASGGSAA
;
A
#
# COMPACT_ATOMS: atom_id res chain seq x y z
N MET A 1 4.42 -29.31 -11.52
CA MET A 1 4.04 -27.90 -11.26
C MET A 1 5.31 -27.06 -11.34
N ASN A 2 5.28 -25.90 -11.98
CA ASN A 2 6.49 -25.09 -12.22
C ASN A 2 6.92 -24.41 -10.92
N GLU A 3 8.09 -24.77 -10.37
CA GLU A 3 8.61 -24.23 -9.10
C GLU A 3 8.73 -22.70 -9.12
N ARG A 4 9.01 -22.11 -10.28
CA ARG A 4 9.09 -20.66 -10.43
C ARG A 4 7.72 -20.02 -10.21
N LEU A 5 6.66 -20.62 -10.75
CA LEU A 5 5.29 -20.10 -10.59
C LEU A 5 4.84 -20.22 -9.13
N ILE A 6 5.16 -21.34 -8.46
CA ILE A 6 4.86 -21.51 -7.02
C ILE A 6 5.54 -20.42 -6.19
N LYS A 7 6.82 -20.14 -6.47
CA LYS A 7 7.57 -19.09 -5.77
C LYS A 7 6.99 -17.70 -6.03
N GLN A 8 6.66 -17.38 -7.28
CA GLN A 8 6.06 -16.09 -7.62
C GLN A 8 4.69 -15.91 -6.94
N TRP A 9 3.88 -16.96 -6.90
CA TRP A 9 2.60 -16.97 -6.21
C TRP A 9 2.77 -16.71 -4.71
N ALA A 10 3.58 -17.51 -4.01
CA ALA A 10 3.79 -17.37 -2.57
C ALA A 10 4.39 -16.01 -2.18
N ILE A 11 5.27 -15.45 -3.00
CA ILE A 11 5.80 -14.10 -2.77
C ILE A 11 4.72 -13.04 -2.95
N SER A 12 3.89 -13.15 -4.00
CA SER A 12 2.81 -12.18 -4.26
C SER A 12 1.77 -12.20 -3.14
N GLU A 13 1.32 -13.39 -2.74
CA GLU A 13 0.38 -13.57 -1.62
C GLU A 13 0.93 -12.94 -0.34
N LYS A 14 2.18 -13.25 0.03
CA LYS A 14 2.82 -12.66 1.22
C LYS A 14 2.83 -11.13 1.17
N LEU A 15 3.24 -10.54 0.04
CA LEU A 15 3.31 -9.08 -0.11
C LEU A 15 1.94 -8.43 0.01
N LEU A 16 0.91 -9.06 -0.57
CA LEU A 16 -0.48 -8.58 -0.50
C LEU A 16 -1.03 -8.68 0.93
N SER A 17 -0.79 -9.79 1.63
CA SER A 17 -1.19 -9.92 3.03
C SER A 17 -0.51 -8.88 3.93
N GLU A 18 0.79 -8.63 3.73
CA GLU A 18 1.52 -7.60 4.48
C GLU A 18 0.97 -6.18 4.22
N ALA A 19 0.56 -5.88 2.98
CA ALA A 19 -0.10 -4.62 2.67
C ALA A 19 -1.49 -4.53 3.31
N ALA A 20 -2.29 -5.59 3.21
CA ALA A 20 -3.65 -5.67 3.76
C ALA A 20 -3.67 -5.43 5.29
N LEU A 21 -2.66 -5.89 6.02
CA LEU A 21 -2.54 -5.65 7.47
C LEU A 21 -2.50 -4.16 7.85
N GLN A 22 -2.09 -3.27 6.94
CA GLN A 22 -2.09 -1.82 7.19
C GLN A 22 -3.47 -1.19 7.06
N VAL A 23 -4.43 -1.91 6.45
CA VAL A 23 -5.83 -1.52 6.31
C VAL A 23 -6.76 -2.57 6.95
N LYS A 24 -6.25 -3.28 7.98
CA LYS A 24 -6.95 -4.42 8.63
C LYS A 24 -8.36 -4.13 9.13
N ASP A 25 -8.65 -2.86 9.42
CA ASP A 25 -9.92 -2.41 9.99
C ASP A 25 -10.92 -1.98 8.90
N SER A 26 -10.58 -2.11 7.62
CA SER A 26 -11.46 -1.77 6.49
C SER A 26 -12.07 -2.99 5.81
N GLU A 27 -13.14 -2.77 5.03
CA GLU A 27 -13.80 -3.80 4.23
C GLU A 27 -12.83 -4.42 3.21
N ALA A 28 -11.91 -3.62 2.67
CA ALA A 28 -10.89 -4.06 1.72
C ALA A 28 -9.95 -5.12 2.29
N PHE A 29 -9.70 -5.15 3.61
CA PHE A 29 -8.97 -6.25 4.24
C PHE A 29 -9.72 -7.58 4.10
N THR A 30 -11.02 -7.56 4.39
CA THR A 30 -11.86 -8.78 4.34
C THR A 30 -11.94 -9.30 2.90
N GLU A 31 -12.21 -8.41 1.94
CA GLU A 31 -12.23 -8.76 0.52
C GLU A 31 -10.88 -9.28 0.02
N CYS A 32 -9.78 -8.62 0.40
CA CYS A 32 -8.44 -9.07 0.03
C CYS A 32 -8.17 -10.49 0.55
N MET A 33 -8.49 -10.79 1.81
CA MET A 33 -8.27 -12.12 2.38
C MET A 33 -9.13 -13.20 1.70
N GLU A 34 -10.36 -12.86 1.28
CA GLU A 34 -11.21 -13.74 0.48
C GLU A 34 -10.56 -14.06 -0.87
N PHE A 35 -10.14 -13.04 -1.62
CA PHE A 35 -9.47 -13.22 -2.92
C PHE A 35 -8.17 -14.02 -2.81
N LEU A 36 -7.36 -13.79 -1.77
CA LEU A 36 -6.15 -14.57 -1.54
C LEU A 36 -6.47 -16.06 -1.31
N SER A 37 -7.54 -16.38 -0.57
CA SER A 37 -7.96 -17.76 -0.33
C SER A 37 -8.40 -18.50 -1.62
N HIS A 38 -8.79 -17.74 -2.65
CA HIS A 38 -9.18 -18.23 -3.96
C HIS A 38 -8.07 -18.12 -5.03
N ASN A 39 -6.85 -17.69 -4.65
CA ASN A 39 -5.72 -17.43 -5.55
C ASN A 39 -5.96 -16.28 -6.56
N GLU A 40 -6.89 -15.37 -6.26
CA GLU A 40 -7.26 -14.25 -7.11
C GLU A 40 -6.35 -13.03 -6.85
N LEU A 41 -5.04 -13.22 -7.02
CA LEU A 41 -4.02 -12.22 -6.69
C LEU A 41 -4.22 -10.87 -7.41
N GLY A 42 -4.78 -10.89 -8.62
CA GLY A 42 -5.09 -9.67 -9.38
C GLY A 42 -6.17 -8.83 -8.71
N LEU A 43 -7.27 -9.47 -8.27
CA LEU A 43 -8.36 -8.81 -7.57
C LEU A 43 -7.89 -8.30 -6.20
N ALA A 44 -7.12 -9.11 -5.47
CA ALA A 44 -6.52 -8.69 -4.21
C ALA A 44 -5.64 -7.43 -4.37
N LEU A 45 -4.85 -7.35 -5.45
CA LEU A 45 -4.03 -6.18 -5.77
C LEU A 45 -4.88 -4.95 -6.12
N GLU A 46 -5.93 -5.13 -6.91
CA GLU A 46 -6.85 -4.06 -7.33
C GLU A 46 -7.61 -3.48 -6.13
N THR A 47 -8.19 -4.33 -5.29
CA THR A 47 -8.90 -3.93 -4.06
C THR A 47 -8.00 -3.12 -3.14
N LEU A 48 -6.79 -3.60 -2.85
CA LEU A 48 -5.83 -2.85 -2.04
C LEU A 48 -5.36 -1.56 -2.73
N GLY A 49 -5.25 -1.58 -4.06
CA GLY A 49 -4.89 -0.43 -4.88
C GLY A 49 -5.92 0.69 -4.77
N ALA A 50 -7.21 0.36 -4.85
CA ALA A 50 -8.33 1.28 -4.69
C ALA A 50 -8.45 1.77 -3.24
N GLU A 51 -8.33 0.86 -2.28
CA GLU A 51 -8.42 1.19 -0.86
C GLU A 51 -7.38 2.24 -0.43
N GLY A 52 -6.15 2.09 -0.91
CA GLY A 52 -5.09 3.04 -0.62
C GLY A 52 -5.33 4.43 -1.22
N GLU A 53 -6.17 4.59 -2.24
CA GLU A 53 -6.55 5.91 -2.76
C GLU A 53 -7.48 6.66 -1.82
N HIS A 54 -8.31 5.93 -1.08
CA HIS A 54 -9.32 6.49 -0.18
C HIS A 54 -8.81 6.68 1.26
N HIS A 55 -7.70 6.04 1.62
CA HIS A 55 -7.14 6.06 2.97
C HIS A 55 -5.75 6.69 3.04
N GLN A 56 -5.39 7.22 4.22
CA GLN A 56 -4.03 7.70 4.48
C GLN A 56 -3.08 6.53 4.72
N VAL A 57 -2.70 5.85 3.64
CA VAL A 57 -1.67 4.81 3.66
C VAL A 57 -0.28 5.41 3.47
N ASN A 58 0.72 4.77 4.07
CA ASN A 58 2.11 5.25 4.02
C ASN A 58 2.84 4.80 2.74
N ALA A 59 4.09 5.24 2.59
CA ALA A 59 4.92 4.87 1.44
C ALA A 59 5.29 3.36 1.38
N GLU A 60 5.28 2.66 2.51
CA GLU A 60 5.58 1.22 2.57
C GLU A 60 4.42 0.40 2.01
N TYR A 61 3.17 0.78 2.28
CA TYR A 61 2.00 0.18 1.66
C TYR A 61 2.10 0.12 0.13
N TRP A 62 2.36 1.28 -0.49
CA TRP A 62 2.53 1.37 -1.94
C TRP A 62 3.77 0.63 -2.46
N HIS A 63 4.81 0.49 -1.63
CA HIS A 63 6.00 -0.28 -1.97
C HIS A 63 5.70 -1.78 -2.04
N LEU A 64 4.89 -2.30 -1.10
CA LEU A 64 4.45 -3.70 -1.09
C LEU A 64 3.59 -4.02 -2.32
N LEU A 65 2.60 -3.17 -2.64
CA LEU A 65 1.76 -3.36 -3.83
C LEU A 65 2.59 -3.30 -5.12
N LYS A 66 3.54 -2.36 -5.21
CA LYS A 66 4.48 -2.29 -6.34
C LYS A 66 5.26 -3.60 -6.49
N LYS A 67 5.80 -4.15 -5.40
CA LYS A 67 6.58 -5.41 -5.46
C LYS A 67 5.71 -6.59 -5.87
N ALA A 68 4.46 -6.67 -5.38
CA ALA A 68 3.53 -7.71 -5.80
C ALA A 68 3.28 -7.63 -7.31
N ALA A 69 3.00 -6.42 -7.82
CA ALA A 69 2.83 -6.17 -9.26
C ALA A 69 4.08 -6.54 -10.07
N GLU A 70 5.30 -6.26 -9.57
CA GLU A 70 6.56 -6.68 -10.22
C GLU A 70 6.69 -8.20 -10.33
N VAL A 71 6.34 -8.94 -9.27
CA VAL A 71 6.40 -10.40 -9.25
C VAL A 71 5.37 -11.03 -10.20
N MET A 72 4.19 -10.41 -10.31
CA MET A 72 3.11 -10.79 -11.21
C MET A 72 3.32 -10.35 -12.66
N GLY A 73 4.27 -9.45 -12.93
CA GLY A 73 4.57 -8.94 -14.28
C GLY A 73 3.63 -7.83 -14.78
N LEU A 74 2.93 -7.15 -13.86
CA LEU A 74 1.91 -6.13 -14.10
C LEU A 74 2.53 -4.73 -14.26
N LYS A 75 2.97 -4.40 -15.48
CA LYS A 75 3.84 -3.23 -15.72
C LYS A 75 3.18 -1.87 -15.48
N GLU A 76 1.88 -1.74 -15.69
CA GLU A 76 1.20 -0.45 -15.54
C GLU A 76 0.97 -0.14 -14.07
N GLU A 77 0.55 -1.14 -13.31
CA GLU A 77 0.38 -1.14 -11.85
C GLU A 77 1.71 -0.81 -11.16
N VAL A 78 2.83 -1.36 -11.66
CA VAL A 78 4.18 -1.01 -11.15
C VAL A 78 4.47 0.49 -11.29
N LYS A 79 4.15 1.09 -12.45
CA LYS A 79 4.37 2.54 -12.66
C LYS A 79 3.46 3.35 -11.75
N GLU A 80 2.21 2.93 -11.63
CA GLU A 80 1.21 3.61 -10.83
C GLU A 80 1.56 3.59 -9.34
N PHE A 81 1.85 2.43 -8.76
CA PHE A 81 2.21 2.29 -7.35
C PHE A 81 3.54 2.98 -7.04
N ARG A 82 4.48 3.02 -7.99
CA ARG A 82 5.70 3.84 -7.85
C ARG A 82 5.36 5.34 -7.71
N ARG A 83 4.43 5.86 -8.50
CA ARG A 83 3.97 7.26 -8.42
C ARG A 83 3.29 7.52 -7.08
N LYS A 84 2.36 6.66 -6.67
CA LYS A 84 1.63 6.78 -5.39
C LYS A 84 2.56 6.74 -4.18
N ARG A 85 3.57 5.86 -4.19
CA ARG A 85 4.63 5.81 -3.17
C ARG A 85 5.37 7.14 -3.02
N LEU A 86 5.76 7.77 -4.14
CA LEU A 86 6.49 9.04 -4.11
C LEU A 86 5.62 10.16 -3.53
N LEU A 87 4.34 10.18 -3.87
CA LEU A 87 3.38 11.14 -3.32
C LEU A 87 3.24 10.95 -1.80
N ALA A 88 3.00 9.72 -1.33
CA ALA A 88 2.88 9.41 0.10
C ALA A 88 4.14 9.78 0.89
N HIS A 89 5.33 9.55 0.33
CA HIS A 89 6.59 9.96 0.95
C HIS A 89 6.71 11.49 1.05
N THR A 90 6.33 12.23 0.00
CA THR A 90 6.42 13.69 -0.01
C THR A 90 5.43 14.32 0.98
N SER A 91 4.21 13.80 1.05
CA SER A 91 3.19 14.24 2.00
C SER A 91 3.63 14.03 3.47
N ALA A 92 4.28 12.90 3.78
CA ALA A 92 4.81 12.64 5.12
C ALA A 92 5.90 13.64 5.53
N VAL A 93 6.81 14.00 4.60
CA VAL A 93 7.86 15.00 4.85
C VAL A 93 7.27 16.39 5.11
N GLN A 94 6.24 16.79 4.37
CA GLN A 94 5.57 18.09 4.56
C GLN A 94 4.85 18.20 5.90
N GLN A 95 4.20 17.13 6.36
CA GLN A 95 3.54 17.09 7.67
C GLN A 95 4.55 17.13 8.83
N GLY A 96 5.72 16.49 8.69
CA GLY A 96 6.78 16.54 9.69
C GLY A 96 7.43 17.92 9.86
N ILE A 97 7.47 18.73 8.80
CA ILE A 97 8.03 20.10 8.84
C ILE A 97 7.06 21.10 9.51
N GLN A 98 5.74 20.85 9.47
CA GLN A 98 4.74 21.75 10.06
C GLN A 98 4.57 21.60 11.58
N ALA A 99 5.13 20.57 12.21
CA ALA A 99 4.96 20.31 13.65
C ALA A 99 5.81 21.23 14.57
N ASP A 100 6.79 21.96 14.03
CA ASP A 100 7.67 22.89 14.78
C ASP A 100 7.29 24.37 14.59
N GLY A 101 6.00 24.68 14.69
CA GLY A 101 5.53 26.06 14.82
C GLY A 101 5.68 26.54 16.27
N PRO A 102 6.43 27.63 16.57
CA PRO A 102 6.65 28.05 17.94
C PRO A 102 5.34 28.48 18.58
N ALA A 103 5.08 27.97 19.79
CA ALA A 103 4.09 28.51 20.70
C ALA A 103 4.46 29.97 21.01
N SER A 104 3.91 30.92 20.25
CA SER A 104 3.89 32.32 20.66
C SER A 104 2.96 32.44 21.86
N GLY A 105 3.59 32.33 23.03
CA GLY A 105 3.03 32.75 24.30
C GLY A 105 2.61 34.21 24.26
N GLY A 106 1.74 34.54 25.22
CA GLY A 106 0.93 35.73 25.22
C GLY A 106 1.70 37.06 25.24
N SER A 107 0.93 38.12 25.01
CA SER A 107 0.78 39.13 26.05
C SER A 107 -0.56 39.82 25.89
N ALA A 108 -1.32 39.78 26.97
CA ALA A 108 -2.39 40.71 27.24
C ALA A 108 -1.77 42.08 27.57
N ALA A 109 -2.30 43.14 26.93
CA ALA A 109 -2.49 44.48 27.48
C ALA A 109 -3.18 45.34 26.42
#